data_AF-A0A923A3F9-F1
#
_entry.id   AF-A0A923A3F9-F1
#
_cell.length_a   1.000
_cell.length_b   1.000
_cell.length_c   1.000
_cell.angle_alpha   90.00
_cell.angle_beta   90.00
_cell.angle_gamma   90.00
#
_symmetry.space_group_name_H-M   'P 1'
#
loop_
_entity.id
_entity.type
_entity.pdbx_description
1 polymer ?
#
loop_
_entity_poly.entity_id
_entity_poly.type
_entity_poly.pdbx_seq_one_letter_code
_entity_poly.pdbx_strand_id
1 'polypeptide(L)'
;MGFLHIDESKCKKDGICVGECPLVIIYMKDKESVPEMVPGGEQVCLLCGHCVAVCPHGALSHEKIPIEACPPISKDLIINEEQAIQFLRSRRSVRFFKDKPVEKETIQRLIEIARYAPTGSNSQLVEWTVLTDKEKIRNLAGLTVDWMKYVKENDPEAARLPYIPLIIAAWEMGMDVVLRNAPALVIASAPAAAISGMVDVSLSLSYLELAAQKMNIGTCWAGLLHGALLSWKPLQDAVGLPKGHVHQYAMMVGYGKPKYFRLPERKTPKIQWK
;
A
#
# COMPACT_ATOMS: atom_id res chain seq x y z
N MET A 1 22.30 -27.30 -4.35
CA MET A 1 21.40 -26.93 -3.24
C MET A 1 20.05 -26.66 -3.86
N GLY A 2 19.00 -27.32 -3.37
CA GLY A 2 17.67 -27.29 -4.02
C GLY A 2 16.91 -26.01 -3.71
N PHE A 3 16.12 -25.55 -4.67
CA PHE A 3 15.30 -24.33 -4.60
C PHE A 3 14.23 -24.39 -3.48
N LEU A 4 13.71 -25.60 -3.20
CA LEU A 4 12.83 -25.92 -2.07
C LEU A 4 13.52 -26.97 -1.19
N HIS A 5 13.60 -26.72 0.12
CA HIS A 5 14.20 -27.60 1.12
C HIS A 5 13.13 -28.11 2.09
N ILE A 6 13.15 -29.41 2.38
CA ILE A 6 12.19 -30.04 3.29
C ILE A 6 12.95 -30.73 4.42
N ASP A 7 12.61 -30.34 5.65
CA ASP A 7 13.03 -31.02 6.86
C ASP A 7 12.16 -32.27 7.07
N GLU A 8 12.68 -33.43 6.66
CA GLU A 8 11.97 -34.72 6.75
C GLU A 8 11.60 -35.09 8.19
N SER A 9 12.35 -34.59 9.19
CA SER A 9 12.05 -34.87 10.60
C SER A 9 10.77 -34.16 11.08
N LYS A 10 10.40 -33.05 10.42
CA LYS A 10 9.21 -32.25 10.74
C LYS A 10 8.05 -32.53 9.81
N CYS A 11 8.32 -32.89 8.55
CA CYS A 11 7.29 -33.12 7.54
C CYS A 11 6.34 -34.25 7.96
N LYS A 12 5.03 -33.98 7.96
CA LYS A 12 4.00 -34.98 8.24
C LYS A 12 3.35 -35.58 6.99
N LYS A 13 3.88 -35.26 5.80
CA LYS A 13 3.41 -35.79 4.51
C LYS A 13 1.91 -35.55 4.29
N ASP A 14 1.42 -34.42 4.83
CA ASP A 14 0.01 -34.01 4.79
C ASP A 14 -0.41 -33.41 3.44
N GLY A 15 0.56 -33.05 2.58
CA GLY A 15 0.32 -32.49 1.26
C GLY A 15 -0.26 -31.08 1.26
N ILE A 16 -0.29 -30.37 2.39
CA ILE A 16 -0.91 -29.04 2.46
C ILE A 16 -0.18 -28.06 1.52
N CYS A 17 1.15 -28.08 1.52
CA CYS A 17 1.97 -27.25 0.63
C CYS A 17 1.77 -27.57 -0.87
N VAL A 18 1.37 -28.81 -1.21
CA VAL A 18 1.03 -29.22 -2.58
C VAL A 18 -0.28 -28.56 -2.99
N GLY A 19 -1.30 -28.62 -2.12
CA GLY A 19 -2.60 -28.01 -2.37
C GLY A 19 -2.58 -26.48 -2.44
N GLU A 20 -1.67 -25.84 -1.69
CA GLU A 20 -1.55 -24.37 -1.68
C GLU A 20 -0.79 -23.78 -2.87
N CYS A 21 0.01 -24.57 -3.59
CA CYS A 21 0.85 -24.02 -4.66
C CYS A 21 -0.02 -23.62 -5.88
N PRO A 22 -0.19 -22.32 -6.18
CA PRO A 22 -1.09 -21.90 -7.26
C PRO A 22 -0.59 -22.29 -8.66
N LEU A 23 0.72 -22.57 -8.77
CA LEU A 23 1.35 -22.98 -10.03
C LEU A 23 1.41 -24.51 -10.18
N VAL A 24 0.98 -25.25 -9.14
CA VAL A 24 0.98 -26.73 -9.13
C VAL A 24 2.38 -27.31 -9.43
N ILE A 25 3.42 -26.63 -8.96
CA ILE A 25 4.83 -27.01 -9.17
C ILE A 25 5.42 -27.82 -8.01
N ILE A 26 4.63 -28.06 -6.96
CA ILE A 26 4.98 -28.94 -5.84
C ILE A 26 4.05 -30.14 -5.93
N TYR A 27 4.59 -31.35 -5.81
CA TYR A 27 3.82 -32.60 -5.87
C TYR A 27 4.34 -33.61 -4.84
N MET A 28 3.59 -34.70 -4.64
CA MET A 28 4.04 -35.87 -3.90
C MET A 28 3.86 -37.10 -4.79
N LYS A 29 4.86 -37.99 -4.83
CA LYS A 29 4.80 -39.23 -5.62
C LYS A 29 3.70 -40.17 -5.10
N ASP A 30 3.58 -40.26 -3.79
CA ASP A 30 2.56 -40.98 -3.05
C ASP A 30 2.36 -40.35 -1.66
N LYS A 31 1.43 -40.89 -0.86
CA LYS A 31 1.12 -40.38 0.48
C LYS A 31 2.26 -40.54 1.49
N GLU A 32 3.23 -41.40 1.21
CA GLU A 32 4.37 -41.66 2.08
C GLU A 32 5.63 -40.90 1.66
N SER A 33 5.60 -40.19 0.54
CA SER A 33 6.70 -39.38 0.04
C SER A 33 6.67 -37.98 0.66
N VAL A 34 7.84 -37.34 0.76
CA VAL A 34 7.88 -35.89 1.04
C VAL A 34 7.52 -35.11 -0.22
N PRO A 35 7.09 -33.84 -0.10
CA PRO A 35 6.85 -32.99 -1.25
C PRO A 35 8.11 -32.85 -2.12
N GLU A 36 7.96 -32.69 -3.42
CA GLU A 36 9.05 -32.42 -4.35
C GLU A 36 8.60 -31.34 -5.34
N MET A 37 9.56 -30.55 -5.84
CA MET A 37 9.29 -29.62 -6.93
C MET A 37 9.39 -30.35 -8.27
N VAL A 38 8.48 -30.06 -9.21
CA VAL A 38 8.57 -30.57 -10.57
C VAL A 38 9.86 -30.08 -11.26
N PRO A 39 10.47 -30.86 -12.17
CA PRO A 39 11.63 -30.39 -12.92
C PRO A 39 11.34 -29.07 -13.66
N GLY A 40 12.16 -28.05 -13.44
CA GLY A 40 11.99 -26.72 -14.04
C GLY A 40 10.98 -25.81 -13.30
N GLY A 41 10.35 -26.29 -12.22
CA GLY A 41 9.37 -25.52 -11.45
C GLY A 41 9.93 -24.21 -10.88
N GLU A 42 11.25 -24.14 -10.66
CA GLU A 42 11.94 -22.93 -10.20
C GLU A 42 11.82 -21.75 -11.18
N GLN A 43 11.63 -22.02 -12.47
CA GLN A 43 11.54 -21.01 -13.53
C GLN A 43 10.20 -20.28 -13.53
N VAL A 44 9.16 -20.91 -12.98
CA VAL A 44 7.78 -20.40 -12.96
C VAL A 44 7.29 -20.12 -11.54
N CYS A 45 8.10 -20.37 -10.52
CA CYS A 45 7.75 -20.09 -9.14
C CYS A 45 7.55 -18.58 -8.91
N LEU A 46 6.44 -18.21 -8.28
CA LEU A 46 6.11 -16.81 -7.95
C LEU A 46 6.92 -16.25 -6.77
N LEU A 47 7.69 -17.08 -6.07
CA LEU A 47 8.39 -16.70 -4.83
C LEU A 47 7.42 -16.14 -3.75
N CYS A 48 6.19 -16.64 -3.69
CA CYS A 48 5.17 -16.14 -2.76
C CYS A 48 5.33 -16.66 -1.32
N GLY A 49 6.10 -17.74 -1.12
CA GLY A 49 6.35 -18.31 0.22
C GLY A 49 5.17 -19.03 0.85
N HIS A 50 4.04 -19.21 0.15
CA HIS A 50 2.86 -19.90 0.70
C HIS A 50 3.19 -21.33 1.16
N CYS A 51 4.05 -22.04 0.44
CA CYS A 51 4.49 -23.38 0.83
C CYS A 51 5.24 -23.41 2.18
N VAL A 52 6.00 -22.35 2.48
CA VAL A 52 6.70 -22.16 3.76
C VAL A 52 5.70 -21.80 4.86
N ALA A 53 4.83 -20.82 4.59
CA ALA A 53 3.90 -20.26 5.58
C ALA A 53 2.75 -21.21 5.97
N VAL A 54 2.27 -22.04 5.04
CA VAL A 54 1.12 -22.92 5.32
C VAL A 54 1.50 -24.15 6.16
N CYS A 55 2.79 -24.54 6.16
CA CYS A 55 3.21 -25.76 6.84
C CYS A 55 3.07 -25.60 8.37
N PRO A 56 2.15 -26.33 9.03
CA PRO A 56 1.94 -26.17 10.47
C PRO A 56 3.11 -26.70 11.31
N HIS A 57 4.02 -27.44 10.68
CA HIS A 57 5.18 -28.07 11.32
C HIS A 57 6.49 -27.33 11.04
N GLY A 58 6.47 -26.25 10.23
CA GLY A 58 7.69 -25.53 9.84
C GLY A 58 8.71 -26.41 9.12
N ALA A 59 8.23 -27.34 8.30
CA ALA A 59 9.07 -28.32 7.61
C ALA A 59 9.61 -27.83 6.27
N LEU A 60 9.02 -26.79 5.68
CA LEU A 60 9.42 -26.26 4.38
C LEU A 60 10.23 -24.98 4.54
N SER A 61 11.32 -24.88 3.78
CA SER A 61 12.12 -23.67 3.61
C SER A 61 12.41 -23.48 2.12
N HIS A 62 12.50 -22.24 1.66
CA HIS A 62 12.78 -21.91 0.27
C HIS A 62 14.05 -21.06 0.21
N GLU A 63 14.87 -21.24 -0.83
CA GLU A 63 16.18 -20.58 -0.93
C GLU A 63 16.11 -19.05 -0.71
N LYS A 64 15.12 -18.40 -1.33
CA LYS A 64 14.87 -16.94 -1.19
C LYS A 64 13.92 -16.56 -0.04
N ILE A 65 13.29 -17.54 0.62
CA ILE A 65 12.26 -17.32 1.65
C ILE A 65 12.53 -18.34 2.76
N PRO A 66 13.60 -18.11 3.56
CA PRO A 66 13.97 -19.03 4.61
C PRO A 66 12.91 -19.05 5.70
N ILE A 67 12.63 -20.22 6.27
CA ILE A 67 11.64 -20.39 7.35
C ILE A 67 11.98 -19.50 8.58
N GLU A 68 13.25 -19.20 8.80
CA GLU A 68 13.72 -18.31 9.87
C GLU A 68 13.23 -16.86 9.69
N ALA A 69 12.96 -16.44 8.46
CA ALA A 69 12.35 -15.14 8.14
C ALA A 69 10.81 -15.18 8.16
N CYS A 70 10.21 -16.35 8.39
CA CYS A 70 8.78 -16.59 8.41
C CYS A 70 8.34 -17.09 9.80
N PRO A 71 8.38 -16.23 10.83
CA PRO A 71 7.99 -16.62 12.19
C PRO A 71 6.52 -17.08 12.24
N PRO A 72 6.17 -18.01 13.15
CA PRO A 72 4.79 -18.44 13.31
C PRO A 72 3.91 -17.29 13.77
N ILE A 73 2.62 -17.35 13.41
CA ILE A 73 1.62 -16.39 13.88
C ILE A 73 1.52 -16.48 15.41
N SER A 74 1.74 -15.36 16.08
CA SER A 74 1.59 -15.25 17.54
C SER A 74 0.09 -15.24 17.89
N LYS A 75 -0.35 -16.27 18.61
CA LYS A 75 -1.77 -16.50 18.93
C LYS A 75 -2.35 -15.42 19.85
N ASP A 76 -1.52 -14.81 20.68
CA ASP A 76 -1.87 -13.72 21.60
C ASP A 76 -2.12 -12.37 20.90
N LEU A 77 -1.64 -12.21 19.66
CA LEU A 77 -1.84 -11.01 18.85
C LEU A 77 -3.00 -11.11 17.84
N ILE A 78 -3.69 -12.25 17.78
CA ILE A 78 -4.84 -12.43 16.90
C ILE A 78 -6.01 -11.59 17.43
N ILE A 79 -6.52 -10.69 16.59
CA ILE A 79 -7.73 -9.93 16.88
C ILE A 79 -8.98 -10.70 16.46
N ASN A 80 -10.05 -10.57 17.23
CA ASN A 80 -11.35 -11.14 16.87
C ASN A 80 -12.09 -10.27 15.83
N GLU A 81 -13.23 -10.77 15.35
CA GLU A 81 -14.05 -10.09 14.36
C GLU A 81 -14.50 -8.69 14.82
N GLU A 82 -14.99 -8.56 16.05
CA GLU A 82 -15.47 -7.28 16.59
C GLU A 82 -14.35 -6.22 16.67
N GLN A 83 -13.15 -6.63 17.10
CA GLN A 83 -11.95 -5.80 17.14
C GLN A 83 -11.55 -5.35 15.73
N ALA A 84 -11.60 -6.25 14.75
CA ALA A 84 -11.31 -5.94 13.35
C ALA A 84 -12.35 -4.96 12.76
N ILE A 85 -13.65 -5.19 13.01
CA ILE A 85 -14.73 -4.28 12.60
C ILE A 85 -14.51 -2.89 13.17
N GLN A 86 -14.22 -2.78 14.47
CA GLN A 86 -13.97 -1.48 15.11
C GLN A 86 -12.74 -0.80 14.52
N PHE A 87 -11.64 -1.54 14.34
CA PHE A 87 -10.41 -1.01 13.76
C PHE A 87 -10.66 -0.43 12.35
N LEU A 88 -11.21 -1.23 11.45
CA LEU A 88 -11.46 -0.85 10.06
C LEU A 88 -12.46 0.31 9.94
N ARG A 89 -13.53 0.32 10.76
CA ARG A 89 -14.55 1.38 10.74
C ARG A 89 -14.07 2.68 11.38
N SER A 90 -13.14 2.61 12.33
CA SER A 90 -12.61 3.80 13.01
C SER A 90 -11.72 4.68 12.12
N ARG A 91 -11.35 4.17 10.93
CA ARG A 91 -10.45 4.85 10.02
C ARG A 91 -10.98 6.16 9.45
N ARG A 92 -10.19 7.23 9.54
CA ARG A 92 -10.55 8.60 9.11
C ARG A 92 -9.43 9.27 8.32
N SER A 93 -9.82 10.03 7.30
CA SER A 93 -8.92 10.92 6.57
C SER A 93 -8.62 12.16 7.42
N VAL A 94 -7.40 12.26 7.92
CA VAL A 94 -6.91 13.38 8.73
C VAL A 94 -6.48 14.52 7.81
N ARG A 95 -7.11 15.68 7.97
CA ARG A 95 -6.94 16.85 7.10
C ARG A 95 -6.42 18.09 7.82
N PHE A 96 -6.10 17.93 9.10
CA PHE A 96 -5.57 18.98 9.96
C PHE A 96 -4.40 18.39 10.73
N PHE A 97 -3.19 18.77 10.32
CA PHE A 97 -1.96 18.27 10.90
C PHE A 97 -1.43 19.27 11.94
N LYS A 98 -0.75 18.74 12.97
CA LYS A 98 0.08 19.54 13.87
C LYS A 98 1.28 20.04 13.10
N ASP A 99 1.79 21.20 13.49
CA ASP A 99 3.05 21.71 12.98
C ASP A 99 4.22 20.99 13.68
N LYS A 100 4.33 19.69 13.43
CA LYS A 100 5.34 18.79 14.00
C LYS A 100 5.82 17.87 12.88
N PRO A 101 7.15 17.75 12.64
CA PRO A 101 7.67 16.76 11.70
C PRO A 101 7.31 15.34 12.16
N VAL A 102 7.19 14.42 11.20
CA VAL A 102 7.11 12.99 11.47
C VAL A 102 8.52 12.43 11.37
N GLU A 103 8.90 11.61 12.34
CA GLU A 103 10.21 11.00 12.43
C GLU A 103 10.42 10.03 11.25
N LYS A 104 11.64 10.00 10.70
CA LYS A 104 11.96 9.16 9.53
C LYS A 104 11.72 7.69 9.83
N GLU A 105 12.07 7.26 11.03
CA GLU A 105 11.92 5.90 11.54
C GLU A 105 10.45 5.50 11.62
N THR A 106 9.57 6.45 11.99
CA THR A 106 8.11 6.25 12.00
C THR A 106 7.59 6.00 10.58
N ILE A 107 8.00 6.82 9.60
CA ILE A 107 7.59 6.64 8.19
C ILE A 107 8.15 5.33 7.64
N GLN A 108 9.42 5.02 7.91
CA GLN A 108 10.04 3.78 7.47
C GLN A 108 9.30 2.57 8.06
N ARG A 109 8.99 2.57 9.36
CA ARG A 109 8.21 1.52 10.01
C ARG A 109 6.84 1.32 9.35
N LEU A 110 6.17 2.39 8.95
CA LEU A 110 4.90 2.32 8.22
C LEU A 110 5.06 1.66 6.84
N ILE A 111 6.11 2.02 6.11
CA ILE A 111 6.43 1.43 4.80
C ILE A 111 6.80 -0.06 4.95
N GLU A 112 7.57 -0.43 5.98
CA GLU A 112 7.92 -1.83 6.28
C GLU A 112 6.70 -2.68 6.65
N ILE A 113 5.65 -2.10 7.22
CA ILE A 113 4.37 -2.79 7.41
C ILE A 113 3.62 -2.86 6.06
N ALA A 114 3.59 -1.76 5.31
CA ALA A 114 2.86 -1.64 4.06
C ALA A 114 3.37 -2.55 2.94
N ARG A 115 4.66 -2.91 2.92
CA ARG A 115 5.24 -3.86 1.93
C ARG A 115 4.65 -5.26 1.99
N TYR A 116 3.92 -5.60 3.05
CA TYR A 116 3.18 -6.87 3.15
C TYR A 116 1.81 -6.83 2.46
N ALA A 117 1.48 -5.73 1.79
CA ALA A 117 0.32 -5.68 0.90
C ALA A 117 0.43 -6.72 -0.21
N PRO A 118 -0.68 -7.37 -0.59
CA PRO A 118 -0.65 -8.30 -1.71
C PRO A 118 -0.40 -7.56 -3.01
N THR A 119 0.30 -8.21 -3.92
CA THR A 119 0.57 -7.72 -5.28
C THR A 119 0.26 -8.81 -6.29
N GLY A 120 -0.15 -8.42 -7.50
CA GLY A 120 -0.37 -9.36 -8.60
C GLY A 120 0.87 -10.23 -8.85
N SER A 121 0.68 -11.56 -8.86
CA SER A 121 1.74 -12.56 -9.07
C SER A 121 2.94 -12.43 -8.12
N ASN A 122 2.75 -11.83 -6.93
CA ASN A 122 3.81 -11.53 -5.97
C ASN A 122 4.95 -10.67 -6.58
N SER A 123 4.62 -9.78 -7.51
CA SER A 123 5.62 -8.96 -8.22
C SER A 123 6.38 -7.99 -7.32
N GLN A 124 5.75 -7.50 -6.24
CA GLN A 124 6.36 -6.59 -5.25
C GLN A 124 7.06 -5.36 -5.88
N LEU A 125 6.52 -4.85 -6.99
CA LEU A 125 7.13 -3.74 -7.76
C LEU A 125 6.78 -2.33 -7.23
N VAL A 126 6.19 -2.23 -6.03
CA VAL A 126 5.84 -0.94 -5.43
C VAL A 126 7.07 -0.32 -4.77
N GLU A 127 7.41 0.89 -5.23
CA GLU A 127 8.47 1.72 -4.67
C GLU A 127 7.91 2.97 -3.99
N TRP A 128 8.70 3.54 -3.08
CA TRP A 128 8.25 4.62 -2.18
C TRP A 128 9.12 5.86 -2.33
N THR A 129 8.50 6.99 -2.65
CA THR A 129 9.13 8.32 -2.60
C THR A 129 8.60 9.07 -1.38
N VAL A 130 9.49 9.51 -0.50
CA VAL A 130 9.12 10.21 0.75
C VAL A 130 9.66 11.63 0.73
N LEU A 131 8.77 12.59 0.96
CA LEU A 131 9.09 14.02 1.07
C LEU A 131 8.77 14.49 2.48
N THR A 132 9.74 15.08 3.17
CA THR A 132 9.60 15.69 4.51
C THR A 132 9.98 17.17 4.54
N ASP A 133 10.41 17.70 3.40
CA ASP A 133 10.72 19.12 3.22
C ASP A 133 9.41 19.89 2.97
N LYS A 134 9.04 20.75 3.93
CA LYS A 134 7.79 21.52 3.88
C LYS A 134 7.72 22.46 2.70
N GLU A 135 8.83 23.08 2.31
CA GLU A 135 8.85 24.02 1.19
C GLU A 135 8.65 23.28 -0.13
N LYS A 136 9.26 22.10 -0.29
CA LYS A 136 9.00 21.24 -1.44
C LYS A 136 7.54 20.78 -1.48
N ILE A 137 6.98 20.33 -0.36
CA ILE A 137 5.57 19.93 -0.28
C ILE A 137 4.65 21.11 -0.64
N ARG A 138 4.92 22.30 -0.10
CA ARG A 138 4.17 23.52 -0.42
C ARG A 138 4.27 23.88 -1.90
N ASN A 139 5.45 23.74 -2.51
CA ASN A 139 5.63 23.94 -3.94
C ASN A 139 4.77 22.97 -4.78
N LEU A 140 4.73 21.68 -4.43
CA LEU A 140 3.87 20.70 -5.12
C LEU A 140 2.38 21.05 -5.00
N ALA A 141 1.95 21.56 -3.85
CA ALA A 141 0.59 22.07 -3.68
C ALA A 141 0.32 23.27 -4.61
N GLY A 142 1.27 24.19 -4.75
CA GLY A 142 1.18 25.33 -5.67
C GLY A 142 1.08 24.91 -7.13
N LEU A 143 1.94 24.00 -7.57
CA LEU A 143 1.89 23.42 -8.92
C LEU A 143 0.57 22.70 -9.22
N THR A 144 -0.05 22.11 -8.19
CA THR A 144 -1.39 21.51 -8.31
C THR A 144 -2.46 22.59 -8.50
N VAL A 145 -2.33 23.74 -7.84
CA VAL A 145 -3.24 24.89 -8.05
C VAL A 145 -3.05 25.49 -9.44
N ASP A 146 -1.82 25.56 -9.96
CA ASP A 146 -1.55 26.01 -11.33
C ASP A 146 -2.20 25.09 -12.36
N TRP A 147 -2.12 23.77 -12.15
CA TRP A 147 -2.88 22.80 -12.95
C TRP A 147 -4.38 23.06 -12.89
N MET A 148 -4.96 23.35 -11.71
CA MET A 148 -6.39 23.67 -11.60
C MET A 148 -6.78 24.94 -12.35
N LYS A 149 -5.93 25.97 -12.34
CA LYS A 149 -6.14 27.19 -13.14
C LYS A 149 -6.15 26.87 -14.63
N TYR A 150 -5.15 26.10 -15.09
CA TYR A 150 -5.07 25.64 -16.47
C TYR A 150 -6.32 24.83 -16.87
N VAL A 151 -6.73 23.85 -16.07
CA VAL A 151 -7.92 23.02 -16.35
C VAL A 151 -9.19 23.87 -16.38
N LYS A 152 -9.36 24.81 -15.45
CA LYS A 152 -10.52 25.72 -15.44
C LYS A 152 -10.62 26.56 -16.72
N GLU A 153 -9.49 26.99 -17.28
CA GLU A 153 -9.44 27.80 -18.49
C GLU A 153 -9.62 26.98 -19.77
N ASN A 154 -9.19 25.72 -19.77
CA ASN A 154 -9.07 24.91 -20.98
C ASN A 154 -10.06 23.72 -21.06
N ASP A 155 -10.77 23.39 -19.98
CA ASP A 155 -11.76 22.31 -19.92
C ASP A 155 -13.11 22.81 -19.36
N PRO A 156 -14.12 23.03 -20.21
CA PRO A 156 -15.44 23.51 -19.81
C PRO A 156 -16.20 22.59 -18.85
N GLU A 157 -15.96 21.27 -18.87
CA GLU A 157 -16.63 20.34 -17.96
C GLU A 157 -15.94 20.33 -16.59
N ALA A 158 -14.61 20.35 -16.56
CA ALA A 158 -13.89 20.49 -15.31
C ALA A 158 -14.13 21.86 -14.65
N ALA A 159 -14.32 22.93 -15.43
CA ALA A 159 -14.69 24.24 -14.93
C ALA A 159 -16.05 24.24 -14.17
N ARG A 160 -16.92 23.26 -14.42
CA ARG A 160 -18.20 23.10 -13.69
C ARG A 160 -18.05 22.41 -12.33
N LEU A 161 -16.87 21.88 -12.01
CA LEU A 161 -16.61 21.31 -10.69
C LEU A 161 -16.59 22.43 -9.65
N PRO A 162 -17.56 22.48 -8.71
CA PRO A 162 -17.77 23.64 -7.86
C PRO A 162 -16.61 23.92 -6.89
N TYR A 163 -15.73 22.94 -6.67
CA TYR A 163 -14.62 23.05 -5.74
C TYR A 163 -13.36 23.68 -6.34
N ILE A 164 -13.17 23.69 -7.66
CA ILE A 164 -11.95 24.23 -8.28
C ILE A 164 -11.78 25.74 -7.99
N PRO A 165 -12.77 26.61 -8.26
CA PRO A 165 -12.66 28.03 -7.93
C PRO A 165 -12.41 28.29 -6.44
N LEU A 166 -13.00 27.49 -5.55
CA LEU A 166 -12.83 27.62 -4.11
C LEU A 166 -11.40 27.27 -3.67
N ILE A 167 -10.79 26.25 -4.27
CA ILE A 167 -9.41 25.87 -3.97
C ILE A 167 -8.43 26.95 -4.43
N ILE A 168 -8.63 27.49 -5.64
CA ILE A 168 -7.80 28.57 -6.18
C ILE A 168 -7.88 29.80 -5.28
N ALA A 169 -9.10 30.23 -4.91
CA ALA A 169 -9.29 31.37 -4.01
C ALA A 169 -8.67 31.13 -2.62
N ALA A 170 -8.83 29.93 -2.06
CA ALA A 170 -8.21 29.58 -0.78
C ALA A 170 -6.67 29.68 -0.85
N TRP A 171 -6.07 29.23 -1.95
CA TRP A 171 -4.63 29.33 -2.17
C TRP A 171 -4.14 30.77 -2.23
N GLU A 172 -4.86 31.65 -2.93
CA GLU A 172 -4.56 33.07 -3.04
C GLU A 172 -4.66 33.78 -1.69
N MET A 173 -5.51 33.28 -0.79
CA MET A 173 -5.59 33.71 0.62
C MET A 173 -4.51 33.08 1.52
N GLY A 174 -3.56 32.33 0.97
CA GLY A 174 -2.48 31.68 1.70
C GLY A 174 -2.86 30.36 2.38
N MET A 175 -4.06 29.80 2.10
CA MET A 175 -4.52 28.55 2.69
C MET A 175 -4.19 27.34 1.79
N ASP A 176 -3.42 26.38 2.33
CA ASP A 176 -3.25 25.09 1.69
C ASP A 176 -4.47 24.20 1.90
N VAL A 177 -5.29 24.01 0.87
CA VAL A 177 -6.38 23.01 0.89
C VAL A 177 -6.06 21.77 0.06
N VAL A 178 -4.94 21.79 -0.69
CA VAL A 178 -4.47 20.70 -1.55
C VAL A 178 -3.74 19.65 -0.72
N LEU A 179 -2.64 20.04 -0.06
CA LEU A 179 -1.81 19.18 0.79
C LEU A 179 -1.91 19.53 2.27
N ARG A 180 -2.71 20.56 2.61
CA ARG A 180 -3.17 20.84 3.98
C ARG A 180 -2.02 21.05 4.97
N ASN A 181 -0.91 21.60 4.50
CA ASN A 181 0.32 21.76 5.28
C ASN A 181 0.79 20.44 5.93
N ALA A 182 0.61 19.31 5.24
CA ALA A 182 1.08 18.02 5.72
C ALA A 182 2.61 18.08 5.93
N PRO A 183 3.12 17.62 7.09
CA PRO A 183 4.55 17.65 7.37
C PRO A 183 5.34 16.62 6.56
N ALA A 184 4.68 15.60 6.01
CA ALA A 184 5.27 14.62 5.12
C ALA A 184 4.29 14.19 4.02
N LEU A 185 4.85 13.79 2.88
CA LEU A 185 4.14 13.15 1.79
C LEU A 185 4.82 11.81 1.47
N VAL A 186 4.04 10.74 1.44
CA VAL A 186 4.50 9.42 1.03
C VAL A 186 3.82 9.08 -0.29
N ILE A 187 4.60 8.81 -1.32
CA ILE A 187 4.11 8.47 -2.66
C ILE A 187 4.51 7.02 -2.94
N ALA A 188 3.51 6.17 -3.11
CA ALA A 188 3.71 4.81 -3.62
C ALA A 188 3.61 4.86 -5.14
N SER A 189 4.52 4.18 -5.83
CA SER A 189 4.56 4.14 -7.28
C SER A 189 5.03 2.80 -7.81
N ALA A 190 4.64 2.44 -9.03
CA ALA A 190 5.06 1.20 -9.68
C ALA A 190 5.32 1.44 -11.18
N PRO A 191 6.27 0.70 -11.78
CA PRO A 191 6.57 0.77 -13.20
C PRO A 191 5.42 0.25 -14.05
N ALA A 192 5.39 0.64 -15.33
CA ALA A 192 4.40 0.15 -16.30
C ALA A 192 4.39 -1.38 -16.47
N ALA A 193 5.48 -2.06 -16.14
CA ALA A 193 5.57 -3.51 -16.15
C ALA A 193 4.72 -4.20 -15.06
N ALA A 194 4.29 -3.46 -14.03
CA ALA A 194 3.41 -3.98 -13.00
C ALA A 194 1.98 -4.08 -13.55
N ILE A 195 1.57 -5.29 -13.96
CA ILE A 195 0.26 -5.57 -14.59
C ILE A 195 -0.91 -5.06 -13.73
N SER A 196 -0.81 -5.19 -12.40
CA SER A 196 -1.80 -4.70 -11.44
C SER A 196 -1.34 -3.44 -10.71
N GLY A 197 -0.41 -2.67 -11.28
CA GLY A 197 0.38 -1.68 -10.54
C GLY A 197 -0.44 -0.63 -9.78
N MET A 198 -1.54 -0.12 -10.34
CA MET A 198 -2.41 0.83 -9.60
C MET A 198 -3.17 0.17 -8.44
N VAL A 199 -3.58 -1.10 -8.61
CA VAL A 199 -4.22 -1.89 -7.54
C VAL A 199 -3.19 -2.14 -6.44
N ASP A 200 -1.97 -2.57 -6.81
CA ASP A 200 -0.88 -2.85 -5.88
C ASP A 200 -0.48 -1.59 -5.07
N VAL A 201 -0.37 -0.44 -5.73
CA VAL A 201 -0.15 0.88 -5.10
C VAL A 201 -1.28 1.22 -4.12
N SER A 202 -2.53 1.00 -4.52
CA SER A 202 -3.70 1.31 -3.69
C SER A 202 -3.78 0.43 -2.44
N LEU A 203 -3.47 -0.86 -2.58
CA LEU A 203 -3.41 -1.81 -1.46
C LEU A 203 -2.27 -1.46 -0.50
N SER A 204 -1.09 -1.15 -1.03
CA SER A 204 0.08 -0.73 -0.24
C SER A 204 -0.23 0.51 0.60
N LEU A 205 -0.84 1.53 0.00
CA LEU A 205 -1.26 2.73 0.73
C LEU A 205 -2.40 2.46 1.72
N SER A 206 -3.27 1.48 1.44
CA SER A 206 -4.32 1.05 2.38
C SER A 206 -3.72 0.42 3.65
N TYR A 207 -2.72 -0.44 3.51
CA TYR A 207 -1.97 -0.96 4.67
C TYR A 207 -1.25 0.16 5.42
N LEU A 208 -0.64 1.11 4.70
CA LEU A 208 0.03 2.26 5.31
C LEU A 208 -0.93 3.09 6.16
N GLU A 209 -2.11 3.46 5.65
CA GLU A 209 -3.06 4.27 6.43
C GLU A 209 -3.66 3.51 7.63
N LEU A 210 -3.89 2.20 7.49
CA LEU A 210 -4.39 1.37 8.59
C LEU A 210 -3.34 1.23 9.70
N ALA A 211 -2.08 0.99 9.35
CA ALA A 211 -0.98 0.93 10.30
C ALA A 211 -0.75 2.28 11.00
N ALA A 212 -0.82 3.38 10.26
CA ALA A 212 -0.64 4.75 10.76
C ALA A 212 -1.57 5.06 11.93
N GLN A 213 -2.81 4.55 11.89
CA GLN A 213 -3.79 4.74 12.96
C GLN A 213 -3.29 4.23 14.31
N LYS A 214 -2.66 3.05 14.35
CA LYS A 214 -2.14 2.45 15.58
C LYS A 214 -0.86 3.12 16.07
N MET A 215 -0.20 3.87 15.20
CA MET A 215 0.99 4.67 15.51
C MET A 215 0.66 6.13 15.84
N ASN A 216 -0.63 6.49 16.01
CA ASN A 216 -1.09 7.86 16.23
C ASN A 216 -0.69 8.86 15.11
N ILE A 217 -0.50 8.33 13.90
CA ILE A 217 -0.23 9.10 12.70
C ILE A 217 -1.52 9.25 11.91
N GLY A 218 -1.83 10.49 11.54
CA GLY A 218 -2.92 10.82 10.65
C GLY A 218 -2.49 10.73 9.20
N THR A 219 -3.39 10.23 8.36
CA THR A 219 -3.17 10.13 6.92
C THR A 219 -4.36 10.66 6.12
N CYS A 220 -4.09 11.14 4.92
CA CYS A 220 -5.13 11.42 3.93
C CYS A 220 -4.60 11.23 2.52
N TRP A 221 -5.35 10.52 1.69
CA TRP A 221 -5.10 10.39 0.26
C TRP A 221 -5.11 11.78 -0.39
N ALA A 222 -4.07 12.10 -1.16
CA ALA A 222 -3.87 13.39 -1.80
C ALA A 222 -4.46 13.40 -3.22
N GLY A 223 -5.79 13.26 -3.31
CA GLY A 223 -6.48 13.09 -4.59
C GLY A 223 -6.34 14.27 -5.56
N LEU A 224 -6.22 15.50 -5.05
CA LEU A 224 -6.01 16.69 -5.90
C LEU A 224 -4.62 16.68 -6.55
N LEU A 225 -3.58 16.34 -5.77
CA LEU A 225 -2.22 16.15 -6.26
C LEU A 225 -2.17 15.00 -7.28
N HIS A 226 -2.83 13.88 -6.99
CA HIS A 226 -2.91 12.75 -7.92
C HIS A 226 -3.55 13.16 -9.26
N GLY A 227 -4.65 13.91 -9.24
CA GLY A 227 -5.28 14.43 -10.46
C GLY A 227 -4.33 15.25 -11.33
N ALA A 228 -3.56 16.16 -10.71
CA ALA A 228 -2.54 16.92 -11.42
C ALA A 228 -1.38 16.04 -11.92
N LEU A 229 -0.94 15.04 -11.15
CA LEU A 229 0.15 14.15 -11.56
C LEU A 229 -0.19 13.31 -12.81
N LEU A 230 -1.47 13.13 -13.15
CA LEU A 230 -1.88 12.39 -14.35
C LEU A 230 -1.62 13.17 -15.65
N SER A 231 -1.57 14.50 -15.61
CA SER A 231 -1.52 15.31 -16.84
C SER A 231 -0.67 16.59 -16.77
N TRP A 232 -0.14 16.96 -15.61
CA TRP A 232 0.61 18.21 -15.42
C TRP A 232 2.12 17.97 -15.37
N LYS A 233 2.80 18.23 -16.50
CA LYS A 233 4.24 18.03 -16.65
C LYS A 233 5.09 18.77 -15.60
N PRO A 234 4.82 20.05 -15.26
CA PRO A 234 5.58 20.74 -14.22
C PRO A 234 5.55 20.03 -12.86
N LEU A 235 4.40 19.45 -12.49
CA LEU A 235 4.27 18.71 -11.24
C LEU A 235 4.96 17.34 -11.32
N GLN A 236 4.82 16.63 -12.45
CA GLN A 236 5.50 15.35 -12.66
C GLN A 236 7.03 15.48 -12.52
N ASP A 237 7.61 16.54 -13.08
CA ASP A 237 9.04 16.81 -13.00
C ASP A 237 9.47 17.20 -11.57
N ALA A 238 8.67 18.02 -10.89
CA ALA A 238 8.98 18.47 -9.53
C ALA A 238 8.89 17.36 -8.47
N VAL A 239 8.00 16.38 -8.66
CA VAL A 239 7.81 15.29 -7.69
C VAL A 239 8.96 14.29 -7.68
N GLY A 240 9.65 14.10 -8.82
CA GLY A 240 10.86 13.29 -8.93
C GLY A 240 10.64 11.77 -8.78
N LEU A 241 9.54 11.22 -9.30
CA LEU A 241 9.32 9.76 -9.28
C LEU A 241 10.36 9.01 -10.12
N PRO A 242 10.64 7.73 -9.78
CA PRO A 242 11.50 6.88 -10.60
C PRO A 242 11.02 6.81 -12.06
N LYS A 243 11.98 6.72 -12.99
CA LYS A 243 11.68 6.72 -14.42
C LYS A 243 10.83 5.50 -14.80
N GLY A 244 9.77 5.72 -15.58
CA GLY A 244 8.88 4.65 -16.05
C GLY A 244 7.77 4.27 -15.06
N HIS A 245 7.66 4.95 -13.93
CA HIS A 245 6.61 4.75 -12.95
C HIS A 245 5.34 5.50 -13.38
N VAL A 246 4.39 4.76 -13.93
CA VAL A 246 3.12 5.29 -14.46
C VAL A 246 1.96 5.10 -13.47
N HIS A 247 2.09 4.14 -12.55
CA HIS A 247 1.14 3.95 -11.47
C HIS A 247 1.66 4.67 -10.24
N GLN A 248 0.90 5.62 -9.70
CA GLN A 248 1.32 6.34 -8.50
C GLN A 248 0.13 6.93 -7.75
N TYR A 249 0.24 7.03 -6.44
CA TYR A 249 -0.67 7.80 -5.61
C TYR A 249 0.07 8.32 -4.37
N ALA A 250 -0.30 9.52 -3.94
CA ALA A 250 0.31 10.17 -2.80
C ALA A 250 -0.60 10.20 -1.57
N MET A 251 0.00 10.10 -0.40
CA MET A 251 -0.66 10.18 0.89
C MET A 251 0.02 11.24 1.76
N MET A 252 -0.76 12.21 2.22
CA MET A 252 -0.36 13.14 3.27
C MET A 252 -0.20 12.36 4.58
N VAL A 253 0.89 12.60 5.30
CA VAL A 253 1.23 11.93 6.55
C VAL A 253 1.61 12.97 7.60
N GLY A 254 1.04 12.86 8.81
CA GLY A 254 1.34 13.80 9.90
C GLY A 254 0.58 13.52 11.18
N TYR A 255 1.01 14.10 12.30
CA TYR A 255 0.25 14.01 13.53
C TYR A 255 -1.07 14.78 13.43
N GLY A 256 -2.20 14.11 13.64
CA GLY A 256 -3.52 14.75 13.59
C GLY A 256 -3.73 15.73 14.75
N LYS A 257 -4.35 16.88 14.44
CA LYS A 257 -4.92 17.79 15.45
C LYS A 257 -6.22 17.24 16.07
N PRO A 258 -7.23 16.82 15.28
CA PRO A 258 -8.51 16.38 15.84
C PRO A 258 -8.43 14.94 16.37
N LYS A 259 -9.22 14.65 17.41
CA LYS A 259 -9.56 13.31 17.86
C LYS A 259 -10.97 12.96 17.39
N TYR A 260 -11.18 11.72 16.95
CA TYR A 260 -12.49 11.22 16.56
C TYR A 260 -13.01 10.27 17.65
N PHE A 261 -14.22 10.55 18.15
CA PHE A 261 -14.85 9.80 19.24
C PHE A 261 -15.98 8.89 18.78
N ARG A 262 -16.33 8.91 17.50
CA ARG A 262 -17.45 8.16 16.92
C ARG A 262 -17.05 7.53 15.60
N LEU A 263 -17.58 6.34 15.36
CA LEU A 263 -17.48 5.68 14.05
C LEU A 263 -18.30 6.46 13.02
N PRO A 264 -17.77 6.72 11.82
CA PRO A 264 -18.54 7.31 10.73
C PRO A 264 -19.52 6.29 10.17
N GLU A 265 -20.70 6.76 9.72
CA GLU A 265 -21.58 5.90 8.91
C GLU A 265 -21.24 5.96 7.42
N ARG A 266 -21.56 4.89 6.70
CA ARG A 266 -21.46 4.73 5.25
C ARG A 266 -22.84 4.33 4.68
N LYS A 267 -23.01 4.52 3.37
CA LYS A 267 -24.20 4.04 2.67
C LYS A 267 -24.24 2.51 2.72
N THR A 268 -25.43 1.94 2.87
CA THR A 268 -25.64 0.49 2.75
C THR A 268 -25.12 -0.02 1.40
N PRO A 269 -24.40 -1.16 1.37
CA PRO A 269 -23.91 -1.74 0.11
C PRO A 269 -25.08 -2.21 -0.76
N LYS A 270 -24.94 -2.06 -2.08
CA LYS A 270 -25.84 -2.68 -3.06
C LYS A 270 -25.28 -4.07 -3.39
N ILE A 271 -25.96 -5.12 -2.97
CA ILE A 271 -25.52 -6.52 -3.15
C ILE A 271 -26.46 -7.21 -4.15
N GLN A 272 -25.89 -7.88 -5.15
CA GLN A 272 -26.62 -8.70 -6.12
C GLN A 272 -26.15 -10.15 -5.96
N TRP A 273 -27.05 -11.03 -5.53
CA TRP A 273 -26.83 -12.48 -5.51
C TRP A 273 -27.32 -13.06 -6.83
N LYS A 274 -26.49 -13.87 -7.49
CA LYS A 274 -26.82 -14.60 -8.71
C LYS A 274 -26.50 -16.07 -8.50
#